data_AF-L0AKW5-F1
#
_entry.id   AF-L0AKW5-F1
#
_cell.length_a   1.000
_cell.length_b   1.000
_cell.length_c   1.000
_cell.angle_alpha   90.00
_cell.angle_beta   90.00
_cell.angle_gamma   90.00
#
_symmetry.space_group_name_H-M   'P 1'
#
loop_
_entity.id
_entity.type
_entity.pdbx_description
1 polymer ?
#
loop_
_entity_poly.entity_id
_entity_poly.type
_entity_poly.pdbx_seq_one_letter_code
_entity_poly.pdbx_strand_id
1 'polypeptide(L)' 'MATETEASTDKGVGIALALGALATIGALVMFTGAPDIEAAWGFAAAVIFASLAVVGIHLWE' A
#
# COMPACT_ATOMS: atom_id res chain seq x y z
N MET A 1 -32.41 19.88 -13.77
CA MET A 1 -31.12 19.28 -14.16
C MET A 1 -30.31 19.11 -12.90
N ALA A 2 -30.33 17.93 -12.28
CA ALA A 2 -29.37 17.62 -11.22
C ALA A 2 -28.03 17.43 -11.92
N THR A 3 -27.10 18.36 -11.76
CA THR A 3 -25.73 18.18 -12.23
C THR A 3 -25.11 17.12 -11.32
N GLU A 4 -25.06 15.88 -11.79
CA GLU A 4 -24.17 14.88 -11.21
C GLU A 4 -22.76 15.41 -11.41
N THR A 5 -22.17 15.95 -10.35
CA THR A 5 -20.73 16.19 -10.35
C THR A 5 -20.08 14.83 -10.52
N GLU A 6 -19.48 14.58 -11.67
CA GLU A 6 -18.58 13.43 -11.83
C GLU A 6 -17.44 13.64 -10.83
N ALA A 7 -17.56 13.01 -9.67
CA ALA A 7 -16.50 12.98 -8.66
C ALA A 7 -15.38 12.13 -9.26
N SER A 8 -14.48 12.77 -10.00
CA SER A 8 -13.27 12.14 -10.49
C SER A 8 -12.50 11.61 -9.28
N THR A 9 -12.46 10.28 -9.14
CA THR A 9 -11.76 9.60 -8.05
C THR A 9 -10.27 9.56 -8.37
N ASP A 10 -9.47 10.02 -7.41
CA ASP A 10 -8.01 9.88 -7.46
C ASP A 10 -7.62 8.42 -7.19
N LYS A 11 -7.44 7.68 -8.28
CA LYS A 11 -7.07 6.25 -8.25
C LYS A 11 -5.63 6.06 -7.76
N GLY A 12 -4.73 6.99 -8.07
CA GLY A 12 -3.34 6.94 -7.63
C GLY A 12 -3.25 6.97 -6.11
N VAL A 13 -3.94 7.92 -5.48
CA VAL A 13 -4.04 8.01 -4.02
C VAL A 13 -4.72 6.77 -3.43
N GLY A 14 -5.83 6.31 -4.03
CA GLY A 14 -6.53 5.12 -3.54
C GLY A 14 -5.64 3.86 -3.51
N ILE A 15 -4.90 3.61 -4.59
CA ILE A 15 -3.97 2.48 -4.70
C ILE A 15 -2.80 2.64 -3.75
N ALA A 16 -2.21 3.84 -3.65
CA ALA A 16 -1.13 4.13 -2.73
C ALA A 16 -1.51 3.86 -1.28
N LEU A 17 -2.73 4.26 -0.89
CA LEU A 17 -3.22 4.12 0.47
C LEU A 17 -3.48 2.65 0.83
N ALA A 18 -4.06 1.88 -0.10
CA ALA A 18 -4.27 0.45 0.08
C ALA A 18 -2.95 -0.33 0.18
N LEU A 19 -2.01 -0.09 -0.74
CA LEU A 19 -0.71 -0.77 -0.73
C LEU A 19 0.17 -0.32 0.44
N GLY A 20 0.10 0.96 0.81
CA GLY A 20 0.74 1.50 2.01
C GLY A 20 0.24 0.82 3.28
N ALA A 21 -1.07 0.57 3.40
CA ALA A 21 -1.63 -0.17 4.53
C ALA A 21 -1.12 -1.63 4.58
N LEU A 22 -0.96 -2.30 3.44
CA LEU A 22 -0.35 -3.63 3.40
C LEU A 22 1.13 -3.60 3.78
N ALA A 23 1.86 -2.58 3.34
CA ALA A 23 3.26 -2.41 3.69
C ALA A 23 3.45 -2.18 5.20
N THR A 24 2.57 -1.37 5.82
CA THR A 24 2.62 -1.14 7.28
C THR A 24 2.26 -2.39 8.07
N ILE A 25 1.33 -3.22 7.60
CA ILE A 25 1.05 -4.53 8.23
C ILE A 25 2.31 -5.43 8.18
N GLY A 26 2.99 -5.51 7.03
CA GLY A 26 4.25 -6.27 6.90
C GLY A 26 5.33 -5.78 7.89
N ALA A 27 5.48 -4.46 8.02
CA ALA A 27 6.39 -3.86 8.99
C ALA A 27 5.97 -4.15 10.45
N LEU A 28 4.67 -4.15 10.76
CA LEU A 28 4.18 -4.50 12.09
C LEU A 28 4.48 -5.96 12.45
N VAL A 29 4.35 -6.90 11.50
CA VAL A 29 4.73 -8.31 11.72
C VAL A 29 6.20 -8.43 12.12
N MET A 30 7.09 -7.63 11.53
CA MET A 30 8.49 -7.58 11.97
C MET A 30 8.64 -7.02 13.38
N PHE A 31 7.81 -6.03 13.73
CA PHE A 31 7.91 -5.30 14.98
C PHE A 31 7.40 -6.09 16.20
N THR A 32 6.46 -7.02 16.02
CA THR A 32 5.86 -7.78 17.13
C THR A 32 6.80 -8.81 17.79
N GLY A 33 8.06 -8.91 17.36
CA GLY A 33 9.03 -9.87 17.90
C GLY A 33 8.86 -11.29 17.37
N ALA A 34 8.45 -11.42 16.10
CA ALA A 34 8.31 -12.71 15.44
C ALA A 34 9.67 -13.43 15.30
N PRO A 35 9.69 -14.78 15.28
CA PRO A 35 10.84 -15.58 14.84
C PRO A 35 11.52 -15.00 13.59
N ASP A 36 12.86 -15.14 13.49
CA ASP A 36 13.67 -14.52 12.43
C ASP A 36 13.12 -14.73 11.02
N ILE A 37 12.63 -15.95 10.72
CA ILE A 37 12.06 -16.28 9.42
C ILE A 37 10.74 -15.55 9.14
N GLU A 38 9.87 -15.41 10.13
CA GLU A 38 8.59 -14.72 9.99
C GLU A 38 8.79 -13.22 9.87
N ALA A 39 9.73 -12.65 10.63
CA ALA A 39 10.14 -11.26 10.48
C ALA A 39 10.74 -11.00 9.08
N ALA A 40 11.54 -11.92 8.52
CA ALA A 40 12.07 -11.79 7.17
C ALA A 40 10.97 -11.73 6.10
N TRP A 41 9.92 -12.55 6.24
CA TRP A 41 8.75 -12.49 5.35
C TRP A 41 7.94 -11.20 5.52
N GLY A 42 7.80 -10.71 6.76
CA GLY A 42 7.18 -9.40 7.03
C GLY A 42 7.91 -8.26 6.34
N PHE A 43 9.25 -8.27 6.38
CA PHE A 43 10.09 -7.31 5.67
C PHE A 43 9.91 -7.39 4.16
N ALA A 44 10.01 -8.60 3.60
CA ALA A 44 9.88 -8.81 2.17
C ALA A 44 8.51 -8.31 1.66
N ALA A 45 7.44 -8.62 2.38
CA ALA A 45 6.11 -8.10 2.07
C ALA A 45 6.06 -6.57 2.13
N ALA A 46 6.60 -5.96 3.19
CA ALA A 46 6.63 -4.50 3.35
C ALA A 46 7.32 -3.81 2.16
N VAL A 47 8.50 -4.30 1.76
CA VAL A 47 9.26 -3.76 0.63
C VAL A 47 8.52 -3.92 -0.69
N ILE A 48 7.92 -5.09 -0.94
CA ILE A 48 7.17 -5.36 -2.17
C ILE A 48 5.97 -4.42 -2.28
N PHE A 49 5.14 -4.32 -1.24
CA PHE A 49 3.96 -3.46 -1.27
C PHE A 49 4.31 -1.98 -1.33
N ALA A 50 5.37 -1.53 -0.64
CA ALA A 50 5.86 -0.17 -0.77
C ALA A 50 6.34 0.13 -2.21
N SER A 51 7.05 -0.81 -2.84
CA SER A 51 7.52 -0.67 -4.22
C SER A 51 6.34 -0.61 -5.22
N LEU A 52 5.34 -1.48 -5.02
CA LEU A 52 4.12 -1.46 -5.83
C LEU A 52 3.32 -0.18 -5.63
N ALA A 53 3.32 0.42 -4.44
CA ALA A 53 2.65 1.70 -4.19
C ALA A 53 3.24 2.81 -5.07
N VAL A 54 4.57 2.88 -5.17
CA VAL A 54 5.25 3.84 -6.05
C VAL A 54 4.84 3.63 -7.51
N VAL A 55 4.88 2.39 -8.00
CA VAL A 55 4.44 2.06 -9.37
C VAL A 55 2.97 2.44 -9.57
N GLY A 56 2.10 2.12 -8.61
CA GLY A 56 0.68 2.41 -8.66
C GLY A 56 0.36 3.91 -8.67
N ILE A 57 1.14 4.74 -7.99
CA ILE A 57 1.00 6.19 -8.09
C ILE A 57 1.35 6.61 -9.53
N HIS A 58 2.55 6.28 -10.02
CA HIS A 58 3.06 6.71 -11.33
C HIS A 58 2.19 6.30 -12.53
N LEU A 59 1.44 5.20 -12.42
CA LEU A 59 0.53 4.76 -13.49
C LEU A 59 -0.78 5.58 -13.58
N TRP A 60 -1.11 6.34 -12.54
CA TRP A 60 -2.35 7.13 -12.43
C TRP A 60 -2.09 8.61 -12.10
N GLU A 61 -0.85 9.08 -12.30
CA GLU A 61 -0.48 10.51 -12.29
C GLU A 61 -1.03 11.28 -13.49
#